data_AF-A0A8H4JGV3-F1
#
_entry.id   AF-A0A8H4JGV3-F1
#
_cell.length_a   1.000
_cell.length_b   1.000
_cell.length_c   1.000
_cell.angle_alpha   90.00
_cell.angle_beta   90.00
_cell.angle_gamma   90.00
#
_symmetry.space_group_name_H-M   'P 1'
#
loop_
_entity.id
_entity.type
_entity.pdbx_description
1 polymer ?
#
loop_
_entity_poly.entity_id
_entity_poly.type
_entity_poly.pdbx_seq_one_letter_code
_entity_poly.pdbx_strand_id
1 'polypeptide(L)'
;MSDRFDGFSFVNLLSGWGVVSGPGLYMLRSLISGMSTATVVGLGCGMAGSMIWGTAGVPFLIGSSFGFAFGSYRWYEVATREALLQLDLYPALLRLHINANFPWVADLHSKGQDWYTPETFRRSWVMKSMLIVGWLSAESSLREIRER
;
A
#
# COMPACT_ATOMS: atom_id res chain seq x y z
N MET A 1 35.45 -26.05 0.36
CA MET A 1 35.07 -24.73 -0.18
C MET A 1 33.61 -24.81 -0.58
N SER A 2 32.77 -24.07 0.12
CA SER A 2 31.31 -24.15 0.08
C SER A 2 30.77 -23.00 -0.75
N ASP A 3 30.21 -23.28 -1.93
CA ASP A 3 29.34 -22.34 -2.64
C ASP A 3 27.90 -22.82 -2.48
N ARG A 4 27.20 -22.19 -1.53
CA ARG A 4 25.83 -22.51 -1.12
C ARG A 4 24.93 -21.32 -1.47
N PHE A 5 24.09 -21.52 -2.49
CA PHE A 5 22.76 -20.93 -2.69
C PHE A 5 22.61 -19.39 -2.74
N ASP A 6 22.56 -18.84 -3.96
CA ASP A 6 22.03 -17.48 -4.25
C ASP A 6 20.83 -17.49 -5.24
N GLY A 7 20.18 -18.64 -5.45
CA GLY A 7 19.02 -18.75 -6.34
C GLY A 7 17.65 -18.73 -5.65
N PHE A 8 17.60 -18.93 -4.33
CA PHE A 8 16.37 -19.29 -3.62
C PHE A 8 15.60 -18.10 -3.00
N SER A 9 16.15 -16.89 -2.95
CA SER A 9 15.46 -15.75 -2.32
C SER A 9 14.46 -15.04 -3.25
N PHE A 10 14.77 -14.90 -4.54
CA PHE A 10 13.91 -14.14 -5.46
C PHE A 10 12.67 -14.93 -5.90
N VAL A 11 12.81 -16.25 -6.08
CA VAL A 11 11.67 -17.13 -6.43
C VAL A 11 10.72 -17.30 -5.24
N ASN A 12 11.21 -17.30 -4.00
CA ASN A 12 10.37 -17.27 -2.80
C ASN A 12 9.72 -15.89 -2.56
N LEU A 13 10.38 -14.80 -2.97
CA LEU A 13 9.82 -13.44 -2.98
C LEU A 13 8.66 -13.30 -3.98
N LEU A 14 8.69 -14.05 -5.09
CA LEU A 14 7.64 -14.11 -6.10
C LEU A 14 6.62 -15.25 -5.88
N SER A 15 6.98 -16.33 -5.19
CA SER A 15 6.05 -17.43 -4.86
C SER A 15 5.25 -17.18 -3.57
N GLY A 16 5.65 -16.20 -2.75
CA GLY A 16 4.95 -15.78 -1.53
C GLY A 16 3.63 -15.02 -1.74
N TRP A 17 3.20 -14.83 -3.00
CA TRP A 17 1.94 -14.16 -3.35
C TRP A 17 0.68 -15.00 -3.09
N GLY A 18 0.84 -16.28 -2.73
CA GLY A 18 -0.28 -17.22 -2.61
C GLY A 18 -1.05 -17.22 -1.29
N VAL A 19 -0.53 -16.63 -0.19
CA VAL A 19 -1.20 -16.78 1.12
C VAL A 19 -1.31 -15.47 1.91
N VAL A 20 -0.28 -14.62 2.00
CA VAL A 20 -0.39 -13.32 2.69
C VAL A 20 0.70 -12.36 2.20
N SER A 21 0.34 -11.35 1.42
CA SER A 21 1.30 -10.30 1.05
C SER A 21 0.61 -8.94 1.09
N GLY A 22 0.53 -8.38 2.31
CA GLY A 22 0.15 -6.98 2.49
C GLY A 22 0.94 -6.01 1.59
N PRO A 23 2.25 -6.23 1.32
CA PRO A 23 3.01 -5.41 0.38
C PRO A 23 2.51 -5.50 -1.06
N GLY A 24 2.18 -6.70 -1.54
CA GLY A 24 1.65 -6.89 -2.89
C GLY A 24 0.29 -6.22 -3.07
N LEU A 25 -0.60 -6.37 -2.09
CA LEU A 25 -1.90 -5.69 -2.07
C LEU A 25 -1.75 -4.16 -2.01
N TYR A 26 -0.79 -3.67 -1.23
CA TYR A 26 -0.47 -2.24 -1.15
C TYR A 26 -0.08 -1.69 -2.53
N MET A 27 0.87 -2.35 -3.19
CA MET A 27 1.34 -1.94 -4.52
C MET A 27 0.20 -1.99 -5.55
N LEU A 28 -0.55 -3.08 -5.59
CA LEU A 28 -1.63 -3.28 -6.56
C LEU A 28 -2.73 -2.21 -6.41
N ARG A 29 -3.23 -2.00 -5.19
CA ARG A 29 -4.33 -1.05 -4.95
C ARG A 29 -3.89 0.40 -5.21
N SER A 30 -2.68 0.77 -4.79
CA SER A 30 -2.10 2.09 -5.09
C SER A 30 -1.96 2.34 -6.60
N LEU A 31 -1.50 1.32 -7.33
CA LEU A 31 -1.31 1.38 -8.77
C LEU A 31 -2.64 1.47 -9.53
N ILE A 32 -3.66 0.69 -9.15
CA ILE A 32 -5.01 0.78 -9.74
C ILE A 32 -5.59 2.18 -9.53
N SER A 33 -5.48 2.72 -8.31
CA SER A 33 -5.97 4.07 -8.02
C SER A 33 -5.24 5.13 -8.84
N GLY A 34 -3.91 5.05 -8.92
CA GLY A 34 -3.10 5.93 -9.75
C GLY A 34 -3.49 5.86 -11.24
N MET A 35 -3.53 4.66 -11.82
CA MET A 35 -3.86 4.48 -13.24
C MET A 35 -5.27 4.98 -13.59
N SER A 36 -6.26 4.73 -12.73
CA SER A 36 -7.63 5.20 -12.97
C SER A 36 -7.68 6.73 -13.06
N THR A 37 -7.03 7.43 -12.13
CA THR A 37 -6.97 8.89 -12.09
C THR A 37 -6.12 9.44 -13.24
N ALA A 38 -4.99 8.80 -13.54
CA ALA A 38 -4.13 9.12 -14.68
C ALA A 38 -4.88 9.07 -16.01
N THR A 39 -5.75 8.08 -16.18
CA THR A 39 -6.53 7.88 -17.40
C THR A 39 -7.53 9.03 -17.57
N VAL A 40 -8.31 9.33 -16.53
CA VAL A 40 -9.32 10.39 -16.58
C VAL A 40 -8.70 11.76 -16.82
N VAL A 41 -7.68 12.12 -16.04
CA VAL A 41 -7.00 13.42 -16.16
C VAL A 41 -6.23 13.52 -17.47
N GLY A 42 -5.50 12.46 -17.85
CA GLY A 42 -4.73 12.41 -19.08
C GLY A 42 -5.60 12.57 -20.32
N LEU A 43 -6.72 11.85 -20.40
CA LEU A 43 -7.67 12.00 -21.52
C LEU A 43 -8.26 13.41 -21.58
N GLY A 44 -8.65 13.97 -20.43
CA GLY A 44 -9.16 15.35 -20.37
C GLY A 44 -8.13 16.38 -20.86
N CYS A 45 -6.88 16.28 -20.38
CA CYS A 45 -5.80 17.16 -20.82
C CYS A 45 -5.44 16.96 -22.29
N GLY A 46 -5.44 15.72 -22.79
CA GLY A 46 -5.20 15.41 -24.19
C GLY A 46 -6.24 16.01 -25.13
N MET A 47 -7.53 15.94 -24.75
CA MET A 47 -8.64 16.56 -25.49
C MET A 47 -8.52 18.09 -25.49
N ALA A 48 -8.24 18.72 -24.35
CA ALA A 48 -8.02 20.17 -24.30
C ALA A 48 -6.79 20.57 -25.14
N GLY A 49 -5.73 19.78 -25.05
CA GLY A 49 -4.49 19.96 -25.79
C GLY A 49 -4.68 19.95 -27.31
N SER A 50 -5.45 18.99 -27.82
CA SER A 50 -5.74 18.90 -29.25
C SER A 50 -6.57 20.07 -29.76
N MET A 51 -7.50 20.59 -28.95
CA MET A 51 -8.33 21.74 -29.32
C MET A 51 -7.53 23.06 -29.38
N ILE A 52 -6.57 23.25 -28.48
CA ILE A 52 -5.83 24.52 -28.36
C ILE A 52 -4.60 24.53 -29.27
N TRP A 53 -3.81 23.46 -29.27
CA TRP A 53 -2.51 23.39 -29.96
C TRP A 53 -2.48 22.43 -31.14
N GLY A 54 -3.58 21.71 -31.41
CA GLY A 54 -3.60 20.67 -32.45
C GLY A 54 -2.83 19.39 -32.08
N THR A 55 -2.28 19.30 -30.86
CA THR A 55 -1.52 18.13 -30.38
C THR A 55 -2.00 17.65 -29.01
N ALA A 56 -2.26 16.34 -28.91
CA ALA A 56 -2.73 15.72 -27.67
C ALA A 56 -1.60 15.12 -26.83
N GLY A 57 -0.43 14.84 -27.42
CA GLY A 57 0.59 13.97 -26.81
C GLY A 57 1.20 14.54 -25.54
N VAL A 58 1.77 15.75 -25.62
CA VAL A 58 2.41 16.40 -24.46
C VAL A 58 1.38 16.72 -23.36
N PRO A 59 0.20 17.30 -23.67
CA PRO A 59 -0.84 17.53 -22.66
C PRO A 59 -1.34 16.23 -22.00
N PHE A 60 -1.52 15.15 -22.75
CA PHE A 60 -1.86 13.83 -22.20
C PHE A 60 -0.77 13.32 -21.24
N LEU A 61 0.50 13.39 -21.65
CA LEU A 61 1.63 12.89 -20.85
C LEU A 61 1.72 13.62 -19.50
N ILE A 62 1.61 14.95 -19.53
CA ILE A 62 1.67 15.78 -18.32
C ILE A 62 0.44 15.49 -17.43
N GLY A 63 -0.77 15.54 -18.01
CA GLY A 63 -2.01 15.31 -17.29
C GLY A 63 -2.10 13.93 -16.65
N SER A 64 -1.73 12.88 -17.39
CA SER A 64 -1.73 11.50 -16.87
C SER A 64 -0.69 11.30 -15.76
N SER A 65 0.49 11.91 -15.87
CA SER A 65 1.53 11.84 -14.82
C SER A 65 1.07 12.48 -13.51
N PHE A 66 0.50 13.69 -13.58
CA PHE A 66 -0.08 14.34 -12.40
C PHE A 66 -1.29 13.58 -11.86
N GLY A 67 -2.16 13.08 -12.75
CA GLY A 67 -3.29 12.25 -12.37
C GLY A 67 -2.87 10.99 -11.64
N PHE A 68 -1.82 10.30 -12.11
CA PHE A 68 -1.27 9.12 -11.45
C PHE A 68 -0.77 9.45 -10.04
N ALA A 69 0.11 10.45 -9.94
CA ALA A 69 0.70 10.85 -8.65
C ALA A 69 -0.38 11.26 -7.64
N PHE A 70 -1.36 12.06 -8.07
CA PHE A 70 -2.46 12.48 -7.21
C PHE A 70 -3.36 11.31 -6.81
N GLY A 71 -3.71 10.42 -7.74
CA GLY A 71 -4.53 9.24 -7.46
C GLY A 71 -3.88 8.32 -6.43
N SER A 72 -2.63 7.93 -6.65
CA SER A 72 -1.88 7.08 -5.71
C SER A 72 -1.69 7.76 -4.35
N TYR A 73 -1.42 9.07 -4.30
CA TYR A 73 -1.30 9.81 -3.05
C TYR A 73 -2.63 9.88 -2.28
N ARG A 74 -3.75 10.15 -2.98
CA ARG A 74 -5.08 10.16 -2.38
C ARG A 74 -5.46 8.80 -1.81
N TRP A 75 -5.15 7.73 -2.52
CA TRP A 75 -5.34 6.37 -2.02
C TRP A 75 -4.52 6.12 -0.75
N TYR A 76 -3.26 6.51 -0.73
CA TYR A 76 -2.40 6.38 0.46
C TYR A 76 -2.98 7.11 1.68
N GLU A 77 -3.49 8.33 1.52
CA GLU A 77 -4.12 9.10 2.60
C GLU A 77 -5.38 8.40 3.15
N VAL A 78 -6.24 7.89 2.27
CA VAL A 78 -7.45 7.15 2.66
C VAL A 78 -7.08 5.84 3.37
N ALA A 79 -6.20 5.05 2.78
CA ALA A 79 -5.72 3.80 3.35
C ALA A 79 -5.05 4.01 4.72
N THR A 80 -4.29 5.09 4.89
CA THR A 80 -3.70 5.45 6.19
C THR A 80 -4.78 5.68 7.23
N ARG A 81 -5.83 6.45 6.91
CA ARG A 81 -6.92 6.76 7.86
C ARG A 81 -7.68 5.49 8.24
N GLU A 82 -8.01 4.66 7.27
CA GLU A 82 -8.71 3.40 7.51
C GLU A 82 -7.86 2.44 8.36
N ALA A 83 -6.58 2.28 8.03
CA ALA A 83 -5.69 1.41 8.78
C ALA A 83 -5.49 1.88 10.24
N LEU A 84 -5.44 3.21 10.47
CA LEU A 84 -5.40 3.78 11.83
C LEU A 84 -6.68 3.52 12.62
N LEU A 85 -7.85 3.63 11.98
CA LEU A 85 -9.12 3.30 12.62
C LEU A 85 -9.20 1.82 12.98
N GLN A 86 -8.73 0.93 12.09
CA GLN A 86 -8.72 -0.51 12.38
C GLN A 86 -7.70 -0.88 13.45
N LEU A 87 -6.60 -0.13 13.58
CA LEU A 87 -5.63 -0.29 14.66
C LEU A 87 -6.25 0.01 16.03
N ASP A 88 -7.09 1.05 16.10
CA ASP A 88 -7.79 1.42 17.33
C ASP A 88 -8.79 0.34 17.76
N LEU A 89 -9.50 -0.26 16.79
CA LEU A 89 -10.50 -1.29 17.05
C LEU A 89 -9.91 -2.68 17.32
N TYR A 90 -8.87 -3.08 16.59
CA TYR A 90 -8.32 -4.44 16.61
C TYR A 90 -6.77 -4.45 16.74
N PRO A 91 -6.20 -3.85 17.79
CA PRO A 91 -4.75 -3.66 17.91
C PRO A 91 -3.96 -4.98 17.96
N ALA A 92 -4.50 -6.00 18.62
CA ALA A 92 -3.87 -7.32 18.72
C ALA A 92 -3.77 -8.03 17.35
N LEU A 93 -4.82 -7.92 16.52
CA LEU A 93 -4.84 -8.52 15.20
C LEU A 93 -3.85 -7.80 14.26
N LEU A 94 -3.87 -6.47 14.23
CA LEU A 94 -2.96 -5.72 13.38
C LEU A 94 -1.50 -5.91 13.80
N ARG A 95 -1.21 -6.01 15.10
CA ARG A 95 0.13 -6.37 15.61
C ARG A 95 0.62 -7.70 15.02
N LEU A 96 -0.22 -8.72 15.01
CA LEU A 96 0.12 -10.03 14.46
C LEU A 96 0.52 -9.92 12.97
N HIS A 97 -0.32 -9.25 12.17
CA HIS A 97 -0.06 -9.09 10.74
C HIS A 97 1.15 -8.19 10.45
N ILE A 98 1.35 -7.10 11.20
CA ILE A 98 2.54 -6.26 11.07
C ILE A 98 3.80 -7.09 11.35
N ASN A 99 3.82 -7.83 12.46
CA ASN A 99 4.98 -8.63 12.84
C ASN A 99 5.27 -9.78 11.85
N ALA A 100 4.24 -10.33 11.22
CA ALA A 100 4.36 -11.35 10.19
C ALA A 100 4.90 -10.77 8.86
N ASN A 101 4.49 -9.55 8.47
CA ASN A 101 4.95 -8.91 7.24
C ASN A 101 6.34 -8.25 7.38
N PHE A 102 6.77 -7.90 8.60
CA PHE A 102 8.04 -7.22 8.87
C PHE A 102 8.92 -7.95 9.92
N PRO A 103 9.27 -9.24 9.72
CA PRO A 103 10.03 -10.03 10.70
C PRO A 103 11.45 -9.49 10.99
N TRP A 104 12.01 -8.69 10.10
CA TRP A 104 13.36 -8.10 10.26
C TRP A 104 13.40 -6.85 11.14
N VAL A 105 12.26 -6.27 11.51
CA VAL A 105 12.20 -5.06 12.35
C VAL A 105 12.07 -5.48 13.81
N ALA A 106 13.20 -5.77 14.45
CA ALA A 106 13.25 -6.26 15.84
C ALA A 106 12.54 -5.35 16.86
N ASP A 107 12.54 -4.04 16.60
CA ASP A 107 11.85 -3.05 17.42
C ASP A 107 10.34 -3.26 17.47
N LEU A 108 9.71 -3.89 16.47
CA LEU A 108 8.26 -4.15 16.47
C LEU A 108 7.92 -5.38 17.34
N HIS A 109 8.68 -6.48 17.25
CA HIS A 109 8.42 -7.70 18.03
C HIS A 109 8.60 -7.50 19.53
N SER A 110 9.56 -6.66 19.92
CA SER A 110 9.85 -6.38 21.33
C SER A 110 8.75 -5.55 22.03
N LYS A 111 7.85 -4.91 21.28
CA LYS A 111 6.81 -4.04 21.85
C LYS A 111 5.57 -4.83 22.18
N GLY A 112 4.99 -4.53 23.34
CA GLY A 112 3.70 -5.04 23.79
C GLY A 112 2.53 -4.46 23.01
N GLN A 113 1.32 -4.97 23.28
CA GLN A 113 0.09 -4.51 22.62
C GLN A 113 -0.19 -3.02 22.84
N ASP A 114 0.12 -2.49 24.03
CA ASP A 114 -0.13 -1.08 24.41
C ASP A 114 0.67 -0.07 23.58
N TRP A 115 1.70 -0.51 22.87
CA TRP A 115 2.48 0.35 21.99
C TRP A 115 1.83 0.52 20.60
N TYR A 116 0.97 -0.43 20.19
CA TYR A 116 0.30 -0.44 18.89
C TYR A 116 -0.91 0.50 18.88
N THR A 117 -0.64 1.80 19.02
CA THR A 117 -1.65 2.86 19.04
C THR A 117 -1.61 3.71 17.77
N PRO A 118 -2.74 4.33 17.38
CA PRO A 118 -2.78 5.25 16.25
C PRO A 118 -1.74 6.37 16.34
N GLU A 119 -1.47 6.90 17.53
CA GLU A 119 -0.50 7.98 17.77
C GLU A 119 0.92 7.57 17.38
N THR A 120 1.31 6.35 17.75
CA THR A 120 2.62 5.80 17.43
C THR A 120 2.81 5.69 15.92
N PHE A 121 1.81 5.14 15.22
CA PHE A 121 1.91 4.92 13.77
C PHE A 121 1.74 6.19 12.95
N ARG A 122 1.12 7.25 13.48
CA ARG A 122 1.00 8.56 12.80
C ARG A 122 2.32 9.33 12.71
N ARG A 123 3.31 9.04 13.56
CA ARG A 123 4.55 9.84 13.67
C ARG A 123 5.44 9.83 12.42
N SER A 124 5.44 8.75 11.65
CA SER A 124 6.33 8.60 10.49
C SER A 124 5.62 7.95 9.32
N TRP A 125 5.96 8.38 8.10
CA TRP A 125 5.46 7.77 6.87
C TRP A 125 5.84 6.30 6.77
N VAL A 126 7.00 5.90 7.32
CA VAL A 126 7.45 4.50 7.36
C VAL A 126 6.48 3.65 8.17
N MET A 127 6.11 4.13 9.37
CA MET A 127 5.16 3.45 10.24
C MET A 127 3.78 3.38 9.59
N LYS A 128 3.29 4.47 9.00
CA LYS A 128 2.02 4.48 8.26
C LYS A 128 2.01 3.41 7.15
N SER A 129 3.08 3.32 6.37
CA SER A 129 3.18 2.32 5.30
C SER A 129 3.18 0.89 5.84
N MET A 130 3.92 0.62 6.92
CA MET A 130 3.90 -0.69 7.60
C MET A 130 2.51 -1.04 8.13
N LEU A 131 1.81 -0.04 8.69
CA LEU A 131 0.45 -0.22 9.18
C LEU A 131 -0.53 -0.56 8.07
N ILE A 132 -0.49 0.15 6.94
CA ILE A 132 -1.36 -0.14 5.79
C ILE A 132 -1.10 -1.56 5.29
N VAL A 133 0.17 -1.96 5.17
CA VAL A 133 0.54 -3.33 4.78
C VAL A 133 -0.03 -4.37 5.74
N GLY A 134 0.15 -4.17 7.05
CA GLY A 134 -0.40 -5.05 8.07
C GLY A 134 -1.93 -5.11 8.03
N TRP A 135 -2.59 -3.98 7.82
CA TRP A 135 -4.04 -3.88 7.69
C TRP A 135 -4.57 -4.60 6.44
N LEU A 136 -3.98 -4.38 5.27
CA LEU A 136 -4.36 -5.06 4.03
C LEU A 136 -4.15 -6.57 4.15
N SER A 137 -3.09 -6.99 4.84
CA SER A 137 -2.84 -8.39 5.16
C SER A 137 -3.89 -8.99 6.11
N ALA A 138 -4.48 -8.18 7.00
CA ALA A 138 -5.49 -8.57 7.96
C ALA A 138 -6.93 -8.47 7.43
N GLU A 139 -7.14 -7.96 6.21
CA GLU A 139 -8.46 -7.61 5.68
C GLU A 139 -9.42 -8.81 5.61
N SER A 140 -8.91 -10.01 5.28
CA SER A 140 -9.72 -11.24 5.28
C SER A 140 -10.22 -11.59 6.68
N SER A 141 -9.33 -11.54 7.69
CA SER A 141 -9.68 -11.79 9.08
C SER A 141 -10.62 -10.74 9.66
N LEU A 142 -10.42 -9.46 9.31
CA LEU A 142 -11.33 -8.38 9.71
C LEU A 142 -12.72 -8.52 9.09
N ARG A 143 -12.81 -9.02 7.85
CA ARG A 143 -14.08 -9.30 7.18
C ARG A 143 -14.83 -10.43 7.88
N GLU A 144 -14.15 -11.53 8.21
CA GLU A 144 -14.76 -12.65 8.95
C GLU A 144 -15.30 -12.23 10.33
N ILE A 145 -14.60 -11.31 11.02
CA ILE A 145 -15.07 -10.78 12.31
C ILE A 145 -16.34 -9.93 12.13
N ARG A 146 -16.46 -9.18 11.03
CA ARG A 146 -17.61 -8.30 10.76
C ARG A 146 -18.86 -9.04 10.30
N GLU A 147 -18.67 -10.18 9.62
CA GLU A 147 -19.77 -11.00 9.08
C GLU A 147 -20.34 -12.00 10.10
N ARG A 148 -19.78 -12.07 11.32
CA ARG A 148 -20.32 -12.82 12.46
C ARG A 148 -21.21 -11.95 13.33
#